data_AF-T1KNZ4-F1
#
_entry.id   AF-T1KNZ4-F1
#
_cell.length_a   1.000
_cell.length_b   1.000
_cell.length_c   1.000
_cell.angle_alpha   90.00
_cell.angle_beta   90.00
_cell.angle_gamma   90.00
#
_symmetry.space_group_name_H-M   'P 1'
#
loop_
_entity.id
_entity.type
_entity.pdbx_description
1 polymer ?
#
loop_
_entity_poly.entity_id
_entity_poly.type
_entity_poly.pdbx_seq_one_letter_code
_entity_poly.pdbx_strand_id
1 'polypeptide(L)'
;MSSLSSNIHILTPEDEISIRKLECLKELRDVTLELSKKKARLHSALEAMDEEAKCLETFKNEKALIEQEREAHCAELLLIRDDLNQMESVIQESESETDHHLAMAKSLILEWQKLADRANKIRSALGLNQLPNLPEEEKLKEDIIKSTGSEDGAHHHAMAFEQDNAFKPLLMIANQQPMQQQPYLFPSPTSSSSRDFQSVGPHSPGMGMSSLMNPHHGPPSGLMSSGSSSNLVERSQNRSSFCQQPPPMKSCLTCFQQIHRNAPICPNCKAKSRSRNPKKPKRKPED
;
A
#
# COMPACT_ATOMS: atom_id res chain seq x y z
N MET A 1 -28.74 -77.82 65.55
CA MET A 1 -29.74 -76.77 65.81
C MET A 1 -29.01 -75.61 66.46
N SER A 2 -28.65 -74.59 65.67
CA SER A 2 -27.97 -73.39 66.16
C SER A 2 -28.77 -72.20 65.64
N SER A 3 -29.62 -71.66 66.51
CA SER A 3 -30.49 -70.53 66.19
C SER A 3 -29.69 -69.23 66.22
N LEU A 4 -29.64 -68.55 65.07
CA LEU A 4 -29.11 -67.20 64.94
C LEU A 4 -30.10 -66.23 65.63
N SER A 5 -29.80 -65.81 66.86
CA SER A 5 -30.50 -64.69 67.48
C SER A 5 -30.09 -63.40 66.77
N SER A 6 -31.00 -62.87 65.96
CA SER A 6 -30.91 -61.55 65.36
C SER A 6 -30.91 -60.48 66.46
N ASN A 7 -29.74 -59.91 66.75
CA ASN A 7 -29.60 -58.71 67.57
C ASN A 7 -30.16 -57.51 66.78
N ILE A 8 -31.42 -57.15 67.02
CA ILE A 8 -32.01 -55.91 66.52
C ILE A 8 -31.52 -54.78 67.42
N HIS A 9 -30.49 -54.06 66.96
CA HIS A 9 -30.00 -52.87 67.63
C HIS A 9 -31.04 -51.75 67.47
N ILE A 10 -31.78 -51.44 68.54
CA ILE A 10 -32.73 -50.32 68.56
C ILE A 10 -31.89 -49.04 68.55
N LEU A 11 -31.98 -48.25 67.48
CA LEU A 11 -31.36 -46.94 67.39
C LEU A 11 -31.99 -46.01 68.44
N THR A 12 -31.16 -45.35 69.23
CA THR A 12 -31.66 -44.37 70.18
C THR A 12 -32.07 -43.09 69.44
N PRO A 13 -33.01 -42.28 69.99
CA PRO A 13 -33.38 -40.99 69.39
C PRO A 13 -32.18 -40.04 69.19
N GLU A 14 -31.14 -40.16 70.02
CA GLU A 14 -29.87 -39.42 69.88
C GLU A 14 -29.05 -39.88 68.67
N ASP A 15 -29.08 -41.18 68.35
CA ASP A 15 -28.45 -41.74 67.15
C ASP A 15 -29.13 -41.21 65.88
N GLU A 16 -30.46 -41.11 65.86
CA GLU A 16 -31.19 -40.54 64.72
C GLU A 16 -30.88 -39.06 64.48
N ILE A 17 -30.75 -38.26 65.55
CA ILE A 17 -30.37 -36.85 65.47
C ILE A 17 -28.94 -36.73 64.91
N SER A 18 -28.04 -37.61 65.37
CA SER A 18 -26.66 -37.65 64.92
C SER A 18 -26.56 -38.02 63.44
N ILE A 19 -27.35 -38.99 62.97
CA ILE A 19 -27.43 -39.38 61.55
C ILE A 19 -27.89 -38.20 60.69
N ARG A 20 -28.98 -37.51 61.06
CA ARG A 20 -29.48 -36.34 60.31
C ARG A 20 -28.44 -35.21 60.23
N LYS A 21 -27.69 -34.97 61.32
CA LYS A 21 -26.58 -34.00 61.32
C LYS A 21 -25.47 -34.41 60.37
N LEU A 22 -25.10 -35.70 60.34
CA LEU A 22 -24.08 -36.21 59.42
C LEU A 22 -24.51 -36.12 57.95
N GLU A 23 -25.78 -36.37 57.66
CA GLU A 23 -26.37 -36.19 56.33
C GLU A 23 -26.28 -34.72 55.89
N CYS A 24 -26.67 -33.78 56.76
CA CYS A 24 -26.55 -32.34 56.49
C CYS A 24 -25.08 -31.91 56.30
N LEU A 25 -24.14 -32.46 57.09
CA LEU A 25 -22.70 -32.18 56.92
C LEU A 25 -22.16 -32.72 55.59
N LYS A 26 -22.65 -33.89 55.14
CA LYS A 26 -22.30 -34.45 53.84
C LYS A 26 -22.83 -33.56 52.71
N GLU A 27 -24.09 -33.16 52.76
CA GLU A 27 -24.69 -32.25 51.78
C GLU A 27 -23.96 -30.91 51.75
N LEU A 28 -23.64 -30.32 52.92
CA LEU A 28 -22.87 -29.08 53.01
C LEU A 28 -21.49 -29.22 52.34
N ARG A 29 -20.80 -30.34 52.56
CA ARG A 29 -19.52 -30.63 51.91
C ARG A 29 -19.67 -30.72 50.39
N ASP A 30 -20.68 -31.44 49.91
CA ASP A 30 -20.93 -31.63 48.48
C ASP A 30 -21.26 -30.30 47.81
N VAL A 31 -22.12 -29.47 48.42
CA VAL A 31 -22.44 -28.11 47.95
C VAL A 31 -21.21 -27.21 47.96
N THR A 32 -20.39 -27.26 49.01
CA THR A 32 -19.15 -26.46 49.10
C THR A 32 -18.15 -26.85 48.02
N LEU A 33 -18.02 -28.15 47.74
CA LEU A 33 -17.17 -28.67 46.67
C LEU A 33 -17.68 -28.18 45.30
N GLU A 34 -18.98 -28.29 45.03
CA GLU A 34 -19.55 -27.80 43.77
C GLU A 34 -19.39 -26.28 43.61
N LEU A 35 -19.59 -25.52 44.69
CA LEU A 35 -19.34 -24.08 44.69
C LEU A 35 -17.88 -23.77 44.35
N SER A 36 -16.93 -24.51 44.93
CA SER A 36 -15.50 -24.33 44.65
C SER A 36 -15.15 -24.62 43.18
N LYS A 37 -15.74 -25.67 42.58
CA LYS A 37 -15.56 -26.00 41.16
C LYS A 37 -16.16 -24.92 40.26
N LYS A 38 -17.36 -24.42 40.58
CA LYS A 38 -18.02 -23.36 39.82
C LYS A 38 -17.22 -22.05 39.90
N LYS A 39 -16.69 -21.71 41.08
CA LYS A 39 -15.80 -20.55 41.27
C LYS A 39 -14.54 -20.65 40.41
N ALA A 40 -13.87 -21.80 40.39
CA ALA A 40 -12.68 -22.01 39.57
C ALA A 40 -12.98 -21.88 38.07
N ARG A 41 -14.10 -22.45 37.60
CA ARG A 41 -14.54 -22.32 36.20
C ARG A 41 -14.87 -20.88 35.83
N LEU A 42 -15.54 -20.13 36.72
CA LEU A 42 -15.85 -18.73 36.49
C LEU A 42 -14.57 -17.89 36.37
N HIS A 43 -13.60 -18.11 37.25
CA HIS A 43 -12.31 -17.41 37.17
C HIS A 43 -11.60 -17.65 35.84
N SER A 44 -11.49 -18.92 35.43
CA SER A 44 -10.86 -19.29 34.16
C SER A 44 -11.60 -18.70 32.95
N ALA A 45 -12.94 -18.62 33.00
CA ALA A 45 -13.73 -17.99 31.95
C ALA A 45 -13.48 -16.47 31.87
N LEU A 46 -13.36 -15.78 33.01
CA LEU A 46 -13.03 -14.36 33.06
C LEU A 46 -11.63 -14.08 32.50
N GLU A 47 -10.63 -14.88 32.89
CA GLU A 47 -9.26 -14.75 32.34
C GLU A 47 -9.23 -14.98 30.82
N ALA A 48 -9.99 -15.96 30.32
CA ALA A 48 -10.09 -16.19 28.88
C ALA A 48 -10.75 -15.02 28.15
N MET A 49 -11.80 -14.43 28.73
CA MET A 49 -12.45 -13.23 28.18
C MET A 49 -11.51 -12.03 28.15
N ASP A 50 -10.74 -11.80 29.21
CA ASP A 50 -9.77 -10.70 29.28
C ASP A 50 -8.65 -10.86 28.24
N GLU A 51 -8.20 -12.09 28.00
CA GLU A 51 -7.18 -12.36 26.99
C GLU A 51 -7.73 -12.19 25.56
N GLU A 52 -8.97 -12.62 25.32
CA GLU A 52 -9.66 -12.39 24.05
C GLU A 52 -9.84 -10.89 23.79
N ALA A 53 -10.17 -10.10 24.82
CA ALA A 53 -10.29 -8.65 24.71
C ALA A 53 -8.96 -7.98 24.29
N LYS A 54 -7.82 -8.41 24.86
CA LYS A 54 -6.49 -7.92 24.45
C LYS A 54 -6.13 -8.32 23.02
N CYS A 55 -6.42 -9.56 22.63
CA CYS A 55 -6.21 -10.02 21.25
C CYS A 55 -7.04 -9.19 20.27
N LEU A 56 -8.32 -8.95 20.59
CA LEU A 56 -9.22 -8.14 19.78
C LEU A 56 -8.69 -6.70 19.62
N GLU A 57 -8.18 -6.10 20.69
CA GLU A 57 -7.60 -4.77 20.65
C GLU A 57 -6.36 -4.72 19.73
N THR A 58 -5.52 -5.75 19.80
CA THR A 58 -4.35 -5.87 18.91
C THR A 58 -4.79 -5.93 17.44
N PHE A 59 -5.83 -6.70 17.11
CA PHE A 59 -6.35 -6.77 15.73
C PHE A 59 -6.97 -5.45 15.26
N LYS A 60 -7.64 -4.70 16.14
CA LYS A 60 -8.15 -3.37 15.80
C LYS A 60 -7.02 -2.39 15.49
N ASN A 61 -5.95 -2.42 16.29
CA ASN A 61 -4.78 -1.58 16.08
C ASN A 61 -4.07 -1.94 14.76
N GLU A 62 -3.87 -3.23 14.50
CA GLU A 62 -3.29 -3.69 13.23
C GLU A 62 -4.12 -3.24 12.03
N LYS A 63 -5.45 -3.36 12.12
CA LYS A 63 -6.36 -2.87 11.09
C LYS A 63 -6.20 -1.37 10.84
N ALA A 64 -6.10 -0.57 11.91
CA ALA A 64 -5.93 0.87 11.80
C ALA A 64 -4.60 1.25 11.14
N LEU A 65 -3.51 0.54 11.47
CA LEU A 65 -2.21 0.72 10.82
C LEU A 65 -2.27 0.40 9.32
N ILE A 66 -2.94 -0.69 8.94
CA ILE A 66 -3.13 -1.04 7.52
C ILE A 66 -3.96 0.02 6.78
N GLU A 67 -5.01 0.56 7.41
CA GLU A 67 -5.81 1.64 6.83
C GLU A 67 -4.98 2.92 6.64
N GLN A 68 -4.10 3.24 7.59
CA GLN A 68 -3.15 4.35 7.49
C GLN A 68 -2.13 4.14 6.36
N GLU A 69 -1.53 2.95 6.25
CA GLU A 69 -0.59 2.62 5.16
C GLU A 69 -1.25 2.73 3.78
N ARG A 70 -2.50 2.25 3.65
CA ARG A 70 -3.30 2.42 2.43
C ARG A 70 -3.44 3.90 2.06
N GLU A 71 -3.75 4.75 3.02
CA GLU A 71 -3.91 6.19 2.79
C GLU A 71 -2.58 6.85 2.40
N ALA A 72 -1.47 6.45 3.00
CA ALA A 72 -0.13 6.91 2.61
C ALA A 72 0.19 6.54 1.15
N HIS A 73 -0.05 5.29 0.75
CA HIS A 73 0.14 4.87 -0.65
C HIS A 73 -0.77 5.63 -1.63
N CYS A 74 -2.03 5.91 -1.24
CA CYS A 74 -2.92 6.72 -2.06
C CYS A 74 -2.36 8.14 -2.28
N ALA A 75 -1.80 8.76 -1.24
CA ALA A 75 -1.17 10.08 -1.35
C ALA A 75 0.06 10.05 -2.27
N GLU A 76 0.91 9.01 -2.18
CA GLU A 76 2.05 8.83 -3.10
C GLU A 76 1.60 8.70 -4.57
N LEU A 77 0.53 7.94 -4.83
CA LEU A 77 -0.03 7.80 -6.18
C LEU A 77 -0.58 9.12 -6.73
N LEU A 78 -1.15 9.98 -5.88
CA LEU A 78 -1.59 11.32 -6.28
C LEU A 78 -0.40 12.21 -6.66
N LEU A 79 0.70 12.17 -5.89
CA LEU A 79 1.90 12.92 -6.22
C LEU A 79 2.50 12.47 -7.57
N ILE A 80 2.59 11.15 -7.81
CA ILE A 80 3.05 10.62 -9.10
C ILE A 80 2.15 11.08 -10.24
N ARG A 81 0.83 11.15 -10.02
CA ARG A 81 -0.11 11.67 -11.02
C ARG A 81 0.16 13.15 -11.31
N ASP A 82 0.41 13.95 -10.29
CA ASP A 82 0.71 15.39 -10.46
C ASP A 82 2.04 15.60 -11.20
N ASP A 83 3.09 14.84 -10.86
CA ASP A 83 4.38 14.87 -11.55
C ASP A 83 4.24 14.46 -13.03
N LEU A 84 3.42 13.44 -13.32
CA LEU A 84 3.14 13.01 -14.69
C LEU A 84 2.46 14.14 -15.49
N ASN A 85 1.45 14.78 -14.91
CA ASN A 85 0.76 15.90 -15.56
C ASN A 85 1.72 17.09 -15.79
N GLN A 86 2.63 17.35 -14.84
CA GLN A 86 3.66 18.37 -15.01
C GLN A 86 4.59 18.05 -16.18
N MET A 87 5.06 16.80 -16.28
CA MET A 87 5.89 16.35 -17.40
C MET A 87 5.16 16.45 -18.73
N GLU A 88 3.88 16.09 -18.80
CA GLU A 88 3.06 16.21 -20.01
C GLU A 88 2.95 17.67 -20.47
N SER A 89 2.74 18.60 -19.52
CA SER A 89 2.74 20.03 -19.82
C SER A 89 4.08 20.52 -20.37
N VAL A 90 5.21 20.07 -19.83
CA VAL A 90 6.55 20.46 -20.31
C VAL A 90 6.78 19.93 -21.73
N ILE A 91 6.37 18.70 -22.01
CA ILE A 91 6.46 18.12 -23.36
C ILE A 91 5.63 18.95 -24.33
N GLN A 92 4.37 19.22 -24.01
CA GLN A 92 3.47 20.00 -24.87
C GLN A 92 4.00 21.42 -25.14
N GLU A 93 4.58 22.09 -24.13
CA GLU A 93 5.22 23.39 -24.29
C GLU A 93 6.42 23.32 -25.25
N SER A 94 7.27 22.29 -25.09
CA SER A 94 8.44 22.10 -25.95
C SER A 94 8.10 21.75 -27.40
N GLU A 95 7.03 21.00 -27.63
CA GLU A 95 6.49 20.72 -28.96
C GLU A 95 5.96 22.01 -29.60
N SER A 96 5.20 22.81 -28.85
CA SER A 96 4.72 24.11 -29.33
C SER A 96 5.86 25.09 -29.67
N GLU A 97 6.95 25.09 -28.90
CA GLU A 97 8.12 25.93 -29.19
C GLU A 97 8.86 25.44 -30.44
N THR A 98 8.98 24.13 -30.62
CA THR A 98 9.57 23.53 -31.82
C THR A 98 8.76 23.89 -33.07
N ASP A 99 7.44 23.80 -33.00
CA ASP A 99 6.54 24.21 -34.09
C ASP A 99 6.68 25.70 -34.40
N HIS A 100 6.79 26.53 -33.36
CA HIS A 100 7.01 27.96 -33.53
C HIS A 100 8.33 28.26 -34.26
N HIS A 101 9.44 27.64 -33.85
CA HIS A 101 10.73 27.80 -34.50
C HIS A 101 10.72 27.29 -35.95
N LEU A 102 10.06 26.16 -36.20
CA LEU A 102 9.92 25.61 -37.56
C LEU A 102 9.12 26.57 -38.46
N ALA A 103 8.03 27.15 -37.95
CA ALA A 103 7.24 28.14 -38.67
C ALA A 103 8.05 29.40 -39.01
N MET A 104 8.83 29.91 -38.06
CA MET A 104 9.73 31.04 -38.26
C MET A 104 10.84 30.74 -39.29
N ALA A 105 11.45 29.55 -39.22
CA ALA A 105 12.45 29.14 -40.19
C ALA A 105 11.85 29.05 -41.61
N LYS A 106 10.66 28.49 -41.75
CA LYS A 106 9.91 28.45 -43.03
C LYS A 106 9.68 29.86 -43.58
N SER A 107 9.25 30.82 -42.76
CA SER A 107 9.02 32.19 -43.24
C SER A 107 10.31 32.87 -43.70
N LEU A 108 11.41 32.70 -42.97
CA LEU A 108 12.72 33.27 -43.32
C LEU A 108 13.26 32.69 -44.63
N ILE A 109 13.11 31.38 -44.87
CA ILE A 109 13.53 30.78 -46.15
C ILE A 109 12.73 31.36 -47.31
N LEU A 110 11.41 31.50 -47.17
CA LEU A 110 10.57 32.10 -48.22
C LEU A 110 10.96 33.56 -48.50
N GLU A 111 11.33 34.34 -47.48
CA GLU A 111 11.83 35.70 -47.64
C GLU A 111 13.19 35.74 -48.33
N TRP A 112 14.12 34.87 -47.92
CA TRP A 112 15.43 34.74 -48.56
C TRP A 112 15.30 34.34 -50.04
N GLN A 113 14.44 33.38 -50.37
CA GLN A 113 14.18 32.95 -51.75
C GLN A 113 13.69 34.12 -52.62
N LYS A 114 12.72 34.90 -52.13
CA LYS A 114 12.22 36.10 -52.84
C LYS A 114 13.34 37.10 -53.14
N LEU A 115 14.25 37.29 -52.19
CA LEU A 115 15.41 38.18 -52.36
C LEU A 115 16.44 37.60 -53.33
N ALA A 116 16.74 36.30 -53.22
CA ALA A 116 17.65 35.59 -54.11
C ALA A 116 17.16 35.64 -55.57
N ASP A 117 15.87 35.40 -55.81
CA ASP A 117 15.23 35.52 -57.12
C ASP A 117 15.39 36.91 -57.72
N ARG A 118 15.16 37.95 -56.89
CA ARG A 118 15.34 39.34 -57.31
C ARG A 118 16.80 39.63 -57.66
N ALA A 119 17.74 39.18 -56.84
CA ALA A 119 19.17 39.36 -57.10
C ALA A 119 19.60 38.64 -58.39
N ASN A 120 19.14 37.41 -58.60
CA ASN A 120 19.42 36.63 -59.81
C ASN A 120 18.85 37.29 -61.06
N LYS A 121 17.63 37.86 -61.02
CA LYS A 121 17.09 38.67 -62.15
C LYS A 121 18.00 39.82 -62.53
N ILE A 122 18.54 40.55 -61.54
CA ILE A 122 19.47 41.66 -61.78
C ILE A 122 20.79 41.15 -62.36
N ARG A 123 21.35 40.06 -61.80
CA ARG A 123 22.60 39.45 -62.29
C ARG A 123 22.48 38.97 -63.74
N SER A 124 21.37 38.31 -64.08
CA SER A 124 21.10 37.85 -65.44
C SER A 124 20.96 39.01 -66.42
N ALA A 125 20.32 40.13 -66.02
CA ALA A 125 20.24 41.33 -66.85
C ALA A 125 21.62 41.96 -67.14
N LEU A 126 22.60 41.73 -66.27
CA LEU A 126 24.00 42.17 -66.43
C LEU A 126 24.90 41.13 -67.10
N GLY A 127 24.37 39.98 -67.54
CA GLY A 127 25.15 38.90 -68.15
C GLY A 127 26.03 38.11 -67.17
N LEU A 128 25.74 38.19 -65.86
CA LEU A 128 26.46 37.44 -64.82
C LEU A 128 25.78 36.11 -64.50
N ASN A 129 26.58 35.12 -64.08
CA ASN A 129 26.09 33.82 -63.61
C ASN A 129 25.22 33.96 -62.35
N GLN A 130 24.19 33.12 -62.22
CA GLN A 130 23.29 33.10 -61.07
C GLN A 130 24.00 32.67 -59.77
N LEU A 131 23.46 33.12 -58.63
CA LEU A 131 23.91 32.71 -57.31
C LEU A 131 23.55 31.22 -57.06
N PRO A 132 24.41 30.44 -56.38
CA PRO A 132 24.10 29.08 -55.97
C PRO A 132 22.90 29.01 -55.01
N ASN A 133 22.14 27.93 -55.08
CA ASN A 133 21.05 27.66 -54.12
C ASN A 133 21.60 27.42 -52.72
N LEU A 134 20.83 27.80 -51.70
CA LEU A 134 21.22 27.66 -50.30
C LEU A 134 21.02 26.21 -49.84
N PRO A 135 22.06 25.53 -49.32
CA PRO A 135 21.95 24.15 -48.84
C PRO A 135 21.03 23.99 -47.61
N GLU A 136 20.79 25.06 -46.84
CA GLU A 136 19.82 25.06 -45.74
C GLU A 136 18.36 24.86 -46.19
N GLU A 137 18.06 25.11 -47.48
CA GLU A 137 16.75 24.84 -48.06
C GLU A 137 16.49 23.33 -48.20
N GLU A 138 17.51 22.54 -48.55
CA GLU A 138 17.41 21.06 -48.58
C GLU A 138 17.29 20.49 -47.18
N LYS A 139 18.04 21.05 -46.22
CA LYS A 139 17.98 20.64 -44.81
C LYS A 139 16.60 20.90 -44.19
N LEU A 140 15.97 22.04 -44.48
CA LEU A 140 14.60 22.30 -44.01
C LEU A 140 13.57 21.36 -44.64
N LYS A 141 13.75 20.97 -45.92
CA LYS A 141 12.90 19.96 -46.57
C LYS A 141 13.05 18.60 -45.90
N GLU A 142 14.28 18.20 -45.54
CA GLU A 142 14.51 16.97 -44.77
C GLU A 142 13.87 17.02 -43.38
N ASP A 143 13.94 18.14 -42.67
CA ASP A 143 13.40 18.28 -41.32
C ASP A 143 11.86 18.30 -41.31
N ILE A 144 11.22 18.86 -42.34
CA ILE A 144 9.77 18.76 -42.55
C ILE A 144 9.38 17.29 -42.79
N ILE A 145 10.11 16.56 -43.65
CA ILE A 145 9.83 15.15 -43.95
C ILE A 145 10.02 14.27 -42.70
N LYS A 146 11.04 14.52 -41.88
CA LYS A 146 11.28 13.81 -40.61
C LYS A 146 10.19 14.09 -39.58
N SER A 147 9.68 15.33 -39.50
CA SER A 147 8.57 15.69 -38.61
C SER A 147 7.25 15.01 -38.99
N THR A 148 6.98 14.80 -40.28
CA THR A 148 5.78 14.09 -40.77
C THR A 148 5.93 12.57 -40.81
N GLY A 149 7.17 12.05 -40.80
CA GLY A 149 7.47 10.61 -40.93
C GLY A 149 7.58 9.85 -39.61
N SER A 150 7.33 10.49 -38.47
CA SER A 150 7.33 9.85 -37.14
C SER A 150 5.92 9.52 -36.63
N GLU A 151 5.01 9.16 -37.55
CA GLU A 151 3.65 8.69 -37.22
C GLU A 151 3.55 7.18 -36.91
N ASP A 152 4.66 6.47 -36.68
CA ASP A 152 4.65 5.06 -36.21
C ASP A 152 4.96 4.93 -34.69
N GLY A 153 4.85 6.04 -33.94
CA GLY A 153 5.01 6.08 -32.49
C GLY A 153 3.74 6.40 -31.71
N ALA A 154 2.60 6.58 -32.39
CA ALA A 154 1.30 6.68 -31.75
C ALA A 154 0.86 5.29 -31.25
N HIS A 155 1.57 4.78 -30.25
CA HIS A 155 0.88 4.08 -29.17
C HIS A 155 -0.02 5.11 -28.51
N HIS A 156 -1.18 5.32 -29.14
CA HIS A 156 -2.43 5.36 -28.40
C HIS A 156 -2.43 4.12 -27.50
N HIS A 157 -1.78 4.22 -26.34
CA HIS A 157 -2.40 3.74 -25.13
C HIS A 157 -3.56 4.71 -24.87
N ALA A 158 -4.57 4.64 -25.74
CA ALA A 158 -5.93 4.82 -25.32
C ALA A 158 -6.13 3.76 -24.24
N MET A 159 -5.75 4.09 -23.01
CA MET A 159 -6.60 3.74 -21.90
C MET A 159 -7.90 4.49 -22.17
N ALA A 160 -8.72 3.91 -23.06
CA ALA A 160 -10.07 3.65 -22.67
C ALA A 160 -9.94 2.98 -21.29
N PHE A 161 -9.94 3.80 -20.25
CA PHE A 161 -10.48 3.40 -18.98
C PHE A 161 -11.94 3.17 -19.32
N GLU A 162 -12.21 1.98 -19.88
CA GLU A 162 -13.53 1.41 -19.86
C GLU A 162 -13.95 1.54 -18.40
N GLN A 163 -14.96 2.35 -18.23
CA GLN A 163 -15.72 2.50 -17.02
C GLN A 163 -16.50 1.19 -16.80
N ASP A 164 -15.78 0.06 -16.74
CA ASP A 164 -16.31 -1.26 -16.43
C ASP A 164 -15.91 -1.61 -14.99
N ASN A 165 -16.70 -1.05 -14.08
CA ASN A 165 -17.43 -1.83 -13.09
C ASN A 165 -16.68 -2.85 -12.19
N ALA A 166 -15.38 -2.66 -11.92
CA ALA A 166 -14.67 -3.47 -10.92
C ALA A 166 -14.46 -2.77 -9.55
N PHE A 167 -14.88 -1.52 -9.41
CA PHE A 167 -15.01 -0.84 -8.10
C PHE A 167 -16.49 -0.69 -7.72
N LYS A 168 -17.20 -1.83 -7.66
CA LYS A 168 -18.31 -1.91 -6.72
C LYS A 168 -17.71 -2.12 -5.33
N PRO A 169 -18.14 -1.36 -4.31
CA PRO A 169 -17.70 -1.62 -2.96
C PRO A 169 -18.07 -3.06 -2.63
N LEU A 170 -17.14 -3.79 -2.00
CA LEU A 170 -17.41 -5.04 -1.32
C LEU A 170 -18.31 -4.77 -0.10
N LEU A 171 -19.52 -4.26 -0.36
CA LEU A 171 -20.62 -4.01 0.56
C LEU A 171 -21.83 -4.84 0.12
N MET A 172 -21.59 -6.12 -0.24
CA MET A 172 -22.67 -7.10 -0.40
C MET A 172 -22.23 -8.54 -0.10
N ILE A 173 -21.41 -8.74 0.93
CA ILE A 173 -21.30 -10.04 1.61
C ILE A 173 -21.50 -9.82 3.11
N ALA A 174 -22.72 -9.47 3.49
CA ALA A 174 -23.28 -9.67 4.83
C ALA A 174 -24.78 -9.30 4.80
N ASN A 175 -25.60 -10.05 4.06
CA ASN A 175 -27.03 -10.04 4.34
C ASN A 175 -27.70 -11.38 4.00
N GLN A 176 -27.37 -12.40 4.79
CA GLN A 176 -28.30 -13.47 5.12
C GLN A 176 -28.18 -13.76 6.62
N GLN A 177 -28.78 -12.87 7.41
CA GLN A 177 -29.33 -13.21 8.72
C GLN A 177 -30.80 -12.76 8.67
N PRO A 178 -31.77 -13.68 8.84
CA PRO A 178 -33.17 -13.28 8.89
C PRO A 178 -33.41 -12.44 10.15
N MET A 179 -33.95 -11.24 9.95
CA MET A 179 -34.60 -10.44 10.97
C MET A 179 -35.61 -11.29 11.75
N GLN A 180 -35.35 -11.51 13.04
CA GLN A 180 -36.42 -11.72 14.01
C GLN A 180 -36.66 -10.41 14.75
N GLN A 181 -37.82 -9.81 14.43
CA GLN A 181 -38.44 -8.76 15.22
C GLN A 181 -38.79 -9.31 16.60
N GLN A 182 -38.39 -8.62 17.67
CA GLN A 182 -39.20 -8.53 18.88
C GLN A 182 -39.10 -7.12 19.49
N PRO A 183 -40.21 -6.57 20.02
CA PRO A 183 -40.32 -5.20 20.48
C PRO A 183 -40.04 -5.12 21.99
N TYR A 184 -39.20 -4.18 22.41
CA TYR A 184 -39.09 -3.85 23.84
C TYR A 184 -39.18 -2.34 24.04
N LEU A 185 -40.20 -1.99 24.80
CA LEU A 185 -40.63 -0.66 25.21
C LEU A 185 -39.53 0.05 26.00
N PHE A 186 -39.27 1.31 25.66
CA PHE A 186 -38.65 2.26 26.59
C PHE A 186 -39.73 2.93 27.44
N PRO A 187 -39.53 3.06 28.76
CA PRO A 187 -40.13 4.14 29.53
C PRO A 187 -39.10 5.25 29.76
N SER A 188 -39.49 6.49 29.45
CA SER A 188 -38.95 7.68 30.13
C SER A 188 -39.53 7.75 31.55
N PRO A 189 -38.82 8.38 32.50
CA PRO A 189 -39.41 9.62 33.05
C PRO A 189 -38.40 10.73 33.44
N THR A 190 -38.78 11.94 33.02
CA THR A 190 -38.92 13.20 33.80
C THR A 190 -37.81 13.71 34.76
N SER A 191 -37.26 14.87 34.35
CA SER A 191 -37.10 16.15 35.07
C SER A 191 -36.44 16.24 36.46
N SER A 192 -35.37 17.04 36.52
CA SER A 192 -35.06 18.05 37.57
C SER A 192 -33.90 18.92 37.06
N SER A 193 -34.17 20.11 36.50
CA SER A 193 -34.20 21.43 37.14
C SER A 193 -32.89 21.91 37.80
N SER A 194 -32.37 23.01 37.24
CA SER A 194 -31.58 24.10 37.85
C SER A 194 -30.08 23.80 38.08
N ARG A 195 -29.11 24.64 37.66
CA ARG A 195 -29.05 26.11 37.72
C ARG A 195 -28.10 26.71 36.66
N ASP A 196 -28.45 27.94 36.28
CA ASP A 196 -27.67 28.95 35.57
C ASP A 196 -26.27 29.23 36.15
N PHE A 197 -25.30 29.54 35.27
CA PHE A 197 -24.58 30.82 35.36
C PHE A 197 -23.92 31.18 34.02
N GLN A 198 -24.13 32.44 33.63
CA GLN A 198 -23.62 33.09 32.42
C GLN A 198 -22.12 33.42 32.53
N SER A 199 -21.51 33.64 31.36
CA SER A 199 -20.85 34.91 31.00
C SER A 199 -19.36 34.82 30.61
N VAL A 200 -19.13 35.21 29.35
CA VAL A 200 -18.06 36.09 28.78
C VAL A 200 -16.57 35.75 28.99
N GLY A 201 -15.82 35.72 27.88
CA GLY A 201 -14.39 36.10 27.87
C GLY A 201 -14.22 37.59 28.21
N PRO A 202 -13.01 38.21 28.21
CA PRO A 202 -11.93 37.98 27.23
C PRO A 202 -10.47 38.24 27.75
N HIS A 203 -9.49 38.16 26.83
CA HIS A 203 -8.13 38.76 26.83
C HIS A 203 -6.94 38.20 27.64
N SER A 204 -5.79 38.07 26.94
CA SER A 204 -4.39 37.89 27.41
C SER A 204 -3.83 39.14 28.13
N PRO A 205 -2.72 39.05 28.89
CA PRO A 205 -1.31 39.04 28.41
C PRO A 205 -0.43 38.02 29.21
N GLY A 206 0.80 37.60 28.88
CA GLY A 206 1.94 38.19 28.17
C GLY A 206 3.07 38.54 29.15
N MET A 207 4.01 37.61 29.45
CA MET A 207 5.44 37.79 29.91
C MET A 207 6.13 36.41 29.78
N GLY A 208 7.20 36.20 28.98
CA GLY A 208 8.61 36.55 29.23
C GLY A 208 9.20 35.56 30.25
N MET A 209 10.30 34.81 30.08
CA MET A 209 11.64 35.04 29.51
C MET A 209 12.44 33.72 29.73
N SER A 210 13.27 33.18 28.82
CA SER A 210 14.75 33.34 28.76
C SER A 210 15.26 32.15 27.92
N SER A 211 15.84 32.31 26.73
CA SER A 211 17.27 32.59 26.43
C SER A 211 18.09 31.36 26.03
N LEU A 212 18.63 31.41 24.79
CA LEU A 212 20.02 31.12 24.37
C LEU A 212 20.45 29.62 24.44
N MET A 213 21.02 28.95 23.43
CA MET A 213 22.10 29.29 22.50
C MET A 213 22.10 28.30 21.31
N ASN A 214 22.36 28.81 20.09
CA ASN A 214 23.08 28.11 18.99
C ASN A 214 24.58 28.53 19.12
N PRO A 215 25.63 28.01 18.41
CA PRO A 215 25.62 27.51 17.03
C PRO A 215 26.68 26.45 16.60
N HIS A 216 26.56 26.01 15.32
CA HIS A 216 27.58 25.63 14.31
C HIS A 216 28.95 25.06 14.71
N HIS A 217 29.40 23.99 14.01
CA HIS A 217 30.73 23.91 13.37
C HIS A 217 30.77 22.93 12.17
N GLY A 218 31.19 23.45 11.00
CA GLY A 218 31.70 22.71 9.84
C GLY A 218 33.23 22.90 9.70
N PRO A 219 33.85 22.46 8.59
CA PRO A 219 35.00 21.51 8.56
C PRO A 219 36.38 22.17 8.33
N PRO A 220 37.44 21.36 8.10
CA PRO A 220 38.37 21.73 7.03
C PRO A 220 38.88 20.58 6.14
N SER A 221 39.30 21.00 4.95
CA SER A 221 39.88 20.24 3.83
C SER A 221 41.41 20.07 3.92
N GLY A 222 41.96 19.10 3.17
CA GLY A 222 43.36 19.03 2.73
C GLY A 222 43.78 17.57 2.46
N LEU A 223 44.63 17.16 1.50
CA LEU A 223 45.42 17.74 0.41
C LEU A 223 46.00 16.51 -0.34
N MET A 224 46.04 16.59 -1.68
CA MET A 224 47.00 16.03 -2.64
C MET A 224 47.74 14.70 -2.37
N SER A 225 47.65 13.75 -3.31
CA SER A 225 48.84 13.03 -3.80
C SER A 225 48.62 12.35 -5.16
N SER A 226 49.46 12.76 -6.09
CA SER A 226 49.68 12.26 -7.45
C SER A 226 50.71 11.14 -7.46
N GLY A 227 50.50 10.11 -8.29
CA GLY A 227 51.47 9.05 -8.55
C GLY A 227 51.05 8.17 -9.73
N SER A 228 51.51 8.54 -10.92
CA SER A 228 51.32 7.82 -12.19
C SER A 228 52.23 6.60 -12.28
N SER A 229 51.75 5.47 -12.85
CA SER A 229 52.25 4.92 -14.12
C SER A 229 51.72 3.49 -14.40
N SER A 230 50.96 3.42 -15.50
CA SER A 230 50.98 2.39 -16.55
C SER A 230 50.91 0.89 -16.19
N ASN A 231 49.79 0.26 -16.56
CA ASN A 231 49.82 -0.82 -17.55
C ASN A 231 48.51 -0.91 -18.34
N LEU A 232 48.68 -1.09 -19.65
CA LEU A 232 47.65 -1.24 -20.67
C LEU A 232 46.93 -2.58 -20.51
N VAL A 233 45.62 -2.57 -20.70
CA VAL A 233 44.79 -3.43 -21.58
C VAL A 233 43.35 -3.41 -21.03
N GLU A 234 42.39 -3.36 -21.95
CA GLU A 234 40.94 -3.51 -21.77
C GLU A 234 40.13 -2.22 -21.68
N ARG A 235 39.91 -1.68 -22.88
CA ARG A 235 38.87 -0.70 -23.22
C ARG A 235 37.49 -1.27 -22.86
N SER A 236 37.05 -0.99 -21.65
CA SER A 236 35.68 -1.18 -21.20
C SER A 236 35.20 0.11 -20.53
N GLN A 237 33.89 0.38 -20.65
CA GLN A 237 33.13 1.42 -19.95
C GLN A 237 33.08 2.82 -20.59
N ASN A 238 32.13 3.00 -21.51
CA ASN A 238 31.18 4.11 -21.37
C ASN A 238 29.80 3.71 -21.92
N ARG A 239 29.15 2.80 -21.20
CA ARG A 239 27.68 2.67 -21.20
C ARG A 239 27.28 2.73 -19.74
N SER A 240 26.64 3.82 -19.36
CA SER A 240 25.92 3.98 -18.11
C SER A 240 24.79 2.96 -18.07
N SER A 241 25.14 1.73 -17.70
CA SER A 241 24.18 0.73 -17.27
C SER A 241 23.48 1.31 -16.05
N PHE A 242 22.20 1.62 -16.19
CA PHE A 242 21.26 1.67 -15.08
C PHE A 242 21.48 0.40 -14.25
N CYS A 243 22.28 0.49 -13.18
CA CYS A 243 22.42 -0.58 -12.21
C CYS A 243 21.12 -0.63 -11.43
N GLN A 244 20.09 -1.26 -12.04
CA GLN A 244 18.95 -1.73 -11.29
C GLN A 244 19.50 -2.64 -10.20
N GLN A 245 19.38 -2.20 -8.96
CA GLN A 245 19.70 -3.05 -7.83
C GLN A 245 18.89 -4.34 -7.99
N PRO A 246 19.53 -5.52 -7.90
CA PRO A 246 18.83 -6.78 -8.04
C PRO A 246 17.69 -6.80 -7.00
N PRO A 247 16.45 -7.11 -7.42
CA PRO A 247 15.28 -6.98 -6.56
C PRO A 247 15.45 -7.82 -5.29
N PRO A 248 15.01 -7.31 -4.13
CA PRO A 248 15.23 -7.96 -2.83
C PRO A 248 14.66 -9.38 -2.85
N MET A 249 15.54 -10.36 -2.68
CA MET A 249 15.16 -11.77 -2.69
C MET A 249 14.57 -12.17 -1.33
N LYS A 250 13.61 -13.11 -1.32
CA LYS A 250 13.10 -13.75 -0.10
C LYS A 250 13.48 -15.22 -0.06
N SER A 251 13.46 -15.85 1.11
CA SER A 251 13.74 -17.29 1.23
C SER A 251 12.48 -18.13 0.94
N CYS A 252 12.66 -19.25 0.25
CA CYS A 252 11.61 -20.24 0.02
C CYS A 252 11.16 -20.87 1.33
N LEU A 253 9.86 -20.91 1.60
CA LEU A 253 9.29 -21.47 2.83
C LEU A 253 9.57 -22.98 3.04
N THR A 254 9.97 -23.70 2.00
CA THR A 254 10.19 -25.16 2.07
C THR A 254 11.67 -25.54 2.13
N CYS A 255 12.54 -24.84 1.41
CA CYS A 255 13.96 -25.21 1.28
C CYS A 255 14.93 -24.05 1.55
N PHE A 256 14.41 -22.88 1.93
CA PHE A 256 15.17 -21.68 2.28
C PHE A 256 16.09 -21.10 1.20
N GLN A 257 16.08 -21.63 -0.03
CA GLN A 257 16.78 -21.01 -1.16
C GLN A 257 16.19 -19.64 -1.49
N GLN A 258 17.04 -18.72 -1.96
CA GLN A 258 16.59 -17.38 -2.38
C GLN A 258 15.68 -17.46 -3.62
N ILE A 259 14.55 -16.78 -3.55
CA ILE A 259 13.52 -16.71 -4.59
C ILE A 259 13.06 -15.27 -4.78
N HIS A 260 12.49 -14.97 -5.95
CA HIS A 260 11.90 -13.67 -6.25
C HIS A 260 10.84 -13.29 -5.19
N ARG A 261 10.76 -12.02 -4.80
CA ARG A 261 9.89 -11.51 -3.71
C ARG A 261 8.42 -11.90 -3.87
N ASN A 262 7.95 -12.02 -5.11
CA ASN A 262 6.56 -12.38 -5.41
C ASN A 262 6.31 -13.89 -5.60
N ALA A 263 7.34 -14.74 -5.55
CA ALA A 263 7.18 -16.18 -5.71
C ALA A 263 6.84 -16.84 -4.35
N PRO A 264 5.75 -17.61 -4.19
CA PRO A 264 5.43 -18.23 -2.90
C PRO A 264 6.38 -19.39 -2.52
N ILE A 265 6.97 -20.09 -3.50
CA ILE A 265 7.92 -21.20 -3.31
C ILE A 265 8.95 -21.22 -4.45
N CYS A 266 10.10 -21.86 -4.25
CA CYS A 266 11.13 -21.97 -5.29
C CYS A 266 10.72 -22.88 -6.45
N PRO A 267 11.25 -22.67 -7.67
CA PRO A 267 10.93 -23.50 -8.83
C PRO A 267 11.21 -25.00 -8.59
N ASN A 268 12.27 -25.32 -7.85
CA ASN A 268 12.63 -26.70 -7.51
C ASN A 268 11.60 -27.36 -6.58
N CYS A 269 11.13 -26.66 -5.56
CA CYS A 269 10.07 -27.13 -4.66
C CYS A 269 8.72 -27.21 -5.37
N LYS A 270 8.42 -26.26 -6.27
CA LYS A 270 7.21 -26.27 -7.10
C LYS A 270 7.17 -27.46 -8.07
N ALA A 271 8.32 -27.83 -8.64
CA ALA A 271 8.44 -29.01 -9.49
C ALA A 271 8.30 -30.31 -8.67
N LYS A 272 8.94 -30.39 -7.49
CA LYS A 272 8.83 -31.55 -6.58
C LYS A 272 7.42 -31.75 -6.00
N SER A 273 6.66 -30.68 -5.77
CA SER A 273 5.27 -30.81 -5.29
C SER A 273 4.33 -31.27 -6.40
N ARG A 274 4.55 -30.80 -7.64
CA ARG A 274 3.78 -31.23 -8.81
C ARG A 274 4.06 -32.69 -9.21
N SER A 275 5.29 -33.18 -9.03
CA SER A 275 5.60 -34.59 -9.33
C SER A 275 4.97 -35.59 -8.37
N ARG A 276 4.62 -35.16 -7.14
CA ARG A 276 3.96 -36.01 -6.14
C ARG A 276 2.45 -36.14 -6.36
N ASN A 277 1.82 -35.16 -7.01
CA ASN A 277 0.40 -35.19 -7.40
C ASN A 277 0.25 -34.96 -8.91
N PRO A 278 0.49 -35.98 -9.74
CA PRO A 278 0.26 -35.87 -11.17
C PRO A 278 -1.23 -35.60 -11.44
N LYS A 279 -1.54 -34.46 -12.08
CA LYS A 279 -2.90 -34.20 -12.57
C LYS A 279 -3.24 -35.26 -13.61
N LYS A 280 -4.30 -36.03 -13.37
CA LYS A 280 -4.79 -37.05 -14.31
C LYS A 280 -5.04 -36.38 -15.68
N PRO A 281 -4.45 -36.88 -16.78
CA PRO A 281 -4.73 -36.35 -18.10
C PRO A 281 -6.23 -36.52 -18.41
N LYS A 282 -6.85 -35.44 -18.84
CA LYS A 282 -8.26 -35.40 -19.23
C LYS A 282 -8.39 -36.22 -20.53
N ARG A 283 -9.12 -37.33 -20.50
CA ARG A 283 -9.36 -38.17 -21.69
C ARG A 283 -9.99 -37.30 -22.78
N LYS A 284 -9.40 -37.31 -23.98
CA LYS A 284 -10.01 -36.70 -25.16
C LYS A 284 -11.23 -37.56 -25.55
N PRO A 285 -12.39 -36.97 -25.87
CA PRO A 285 -13.48 -37.73 -26.48
C PRO A 285 -13.00 -38.20 -27.86
N GLU A 286 -13.17 -39.49 -28.15
CA GLU A 286 -13.00 -40.07 -29.49
C GLU A 286 -14.25 -39.72 -30.32
N ASP A 287 -14.04 -39.26 -31.54
CA ASP A 287 -15.06 -39.15 -32.60
C ASP A 287 -15.34 -40.53 -33.22
#